data_AF-A0A9X3H1M0-F1
#
_entry.id   AF-A0A9X3H1M0-F1
#
_cell.length_a   1.000
_cell.length_b   1.000
_cell.length_c   1.000
_cell.angle_alpha   90.00
_cell.angle_beta   90.00
_cell.angle_gamma   90.00
#
_symmetry.space_group_name_H-M   'P 1'
#
loop_
_entity.id
_entity.type
_entity.pdbx_description
1 polymer ?
#
loop_
_entity_poly.entity_id
_entity_poly.type
_entity_poly.pdbx_seq_one_letter_code
_entity_poly.pdbx_strand_id
1 'polypeptide(L)'
;NAGAENFVGQVNWRGVSDAVFFVRSQQVRRYKARAAVRGRLIDSISGRETWDLRKTLSKPAVKARVEYDIGTMALHPGSIGPIFRSIIQRAFDLGALPDLTGEDLARLLKGVSAHSTRIGLNQDLFASGEDLAGIMDALRWQSPRMPLAYNRNLAAEHGAAGRLLAKLA
;
A
#
# COMPACT_ATOMS: atom_id res chain seq x y z
N ASN A 1 2.43 18.45 -22.38
CA ASN A 1 3.13 17.17 -22.11
C ASN A 1 3.72 17.17 -20.71
N ALA A 2 2.85 16.97 -19.72
CA ALA A 2 3.30 16.58 -18.38
C ALA A 2 3.34 15.05 -18.40
N GLY A 3 4.54 14.49 -18.39
CA GLY A 3 4.72 13.05 -18.24
C GLY A 3 4.02 12.61 -16.95
N ALA A 4 3.04 11.74 -17.10
CA ALA A 4 2.38 11.04 -16.01
C ALA A 4 3.38 10.04 -15.43
N GLU A 5 4.38 10.54 -14.71
CA GLU A 5 5.32 9.71 -14.00
C GLU A 5 4.72 9.34 -12.64
N ASN A 6 4.35 8.06 -12.56
CA ASN A 6 4.33 7.24 -11.36
C ASN A 6 3.28 7.62 -10.31
N PHE A 7 2.16 6.90 -10.38
CA PHE A 7 1.27 6.67 -9.25
C PHE A 7 2.07 6.06 -8.08
N VAL A 8 2.61 6.92 -7.22
CA VAL A 8 3.09 6.52 -5.90
C VAL A 8 1.93 6.79 -4.96
N GLY A 9 1.11 5.76 -4.71
CA GLY A 9 0.09 5.81 -3.67
C GLY A 9 0.77 6.07 -2.33
N GLN A 10 0.89 7.32 -1.93
CA GLN A 10 1.42 7.69 -0.63
C GLN A 10 0.27 7.56 0.36
N VAL A 11 0.34 6.57 1.25
CA VAL A 11 -0.70 6.39 2.26
C VAL A 11 -0.36 7.22 3.49
N ASN A 12 -1.29 8.11 3.87
CA ASN A 12 -1.19 8.92 5.08
C ASN A 12 -1.96 8.23 6.20
N TRP A 13 -1.23 7.68 7.18
CA TRP A 13 -1.78 6.95 8.32
C TRP A 13 -1.99 7.88 9.51
N ARG A 14 -3.24 8.09 9.92
CA ARG A 14 -3.59 8.71 11.21
C ARG A 14 -4.15 7.63 12.13
N GLY A 15 -3.48 7.40 13.27
CA GLY A 15 -3.99 6.59 14.38
C GLY A 15 -3.52 5.13 14.38
N VAL A 16 -2.74 4.75 15.39
CA VAL A 16 -2.40 3.37 15.74
C VAL A 16 -3.11 3.06 17.06
N SER A 17 -4.35 2.60 17.00
CA SER A 17 -5.07 1.92 18.09
C SER A 17 -6.43 1.44 17.57
N ASP A 18 -6.70 0.13 17.64
CA ASP A 18 -7.99 -0.55 17.46
C ASP A 18 -8.95 0.00 16.37
N ALA A 19 -8.42 0.34 15.20
CA ALA A 19 -9.18 1.03 14.17
C ALA A 19 -9.50 0.12 12.96
N VAL A 20 -10.77 0.12 12.56
CA VAL A 20 -11.18 -0.24 11.21
C VAL A 20 -10.46 0.71 10.23
N PHE A 21 -9.59 0.16 9.38
CA PHE A 21 -8.78 0.95 8.46
C PHE A 21 -9.56 1.28 7.18
N PHE A 22 -9.85 2.57 6.96
CA PHE A 22 -10.38 3.04 5.68
C PHE A 22 -9.23 3.48 4.78
N VAL A 23 -8.92 2.65 3.77
CA VAL A 23 -7.88 2.96 2.80
C VAL A 23 -8.51 3.55 1.54
N ARG A 24 -8.17 4.80 1.22
CA ARG A 24 -8.60 5.48 -0.02
C ARG A 24 -7.38 5.83 -0.87
N SER A 25 -7.57 5.86 -2.18
CA SER A 25 -6.54 6.36 -3.08
C SER A 25 -6.26 7.84 -2.77
N GLN A 26 -5.00 8.17 -2.55
CA GLN A 26 -4.55 9.55 -2.47
C GLN A 26 -3.68 9.85 -3.69
N GLN A 27 -4.10 10.82 -4.51
CA GLN A 27 -3.22 11.36 -5.54
C GLN A 27 -2.43 12.50 -4.92
N VAL A 28 -1.09 12.35 -4.91
CA VAL A 28 -0.19 13.40 -4.43
C VAL A 28 0.36 14.15 -5.63
N ARG A 29 0.11 15.47 -5.69
CA ARG A 29 0.71 16.35 -6.70
C ARG A 29 1.75 17.24 -6.04
N ARG A 30 3.00 17.10 -6.46
CA ARG A 30 4.13 17.88 -5.94
C ARG A 30 4.50 18.96 -6.95
N TYR A 31 4.41 20.21 -6.51
CA TYR A 31 4.75 21.37 -7.33
C TYR A 31 6.07 21.96 -6.83
N LYS A 32 7.07 22.05 -7.71
CA LYS A 32 8.34 22.73 -7.41
C LYS A 32 8.10 24.23 -7.23
N ALA A 33 8.93 24.85 -6.39
CA ALA A 33 8.94 26.31 -6.28
C ALA A 33 9.30 26.93 -7.64
N ARG A 34 8.68 28.07 -7.95
CA ARG A 34 9.04 28.90 -9.10
C ARG A 34 9.40 30.29 -8.60
N ALA A 35 10.57 30.77 -9.01
CA ALA A 35 10.98 32.14 -8.76
C ALA A 35 10.04 33.13 -9.46
N ALA A 36 10.01 34.37 -8.97
CA ALA A 36 9.30 35.44 -9.65
C ALA A 36 9.90 35.66 -11.05
N VAL A 37 9.05 35.84 -12.05
CA VAL A 37 9.47 36.10 -13.44
C VAL A 37 8.95 37.47 -13.82
N ARG A 38 9.86 38.38 -14.18
CA ARG A 38 9.48 39.70 -14.69
C ARG A 38 8.88 39.56 -16.10
N GLY A 39 7.81 40.29 -16.35
CA GLY A 39 7.21 40.38 -17.68
C GLY A 39 8.20 40.97 -18.68
N ARG A 40 8.16 40.47 -19.93
CA ARG A 40 9.00 41.00 -21.01
C ARG A 40 8.38 42.26 -21.59
N LEU A 41 9.22 43.17 -22.08
CA LEU A 41 8.75 44.30 -22.86
C LEU A 41 8.21 43.82 -24.21
N ILE A 42 7.21 44.51 -24.74
CA ILE A 42 6.51 44.12 -25.96
C ILE A 42 7.43 44.09 -27.19
N ASP A 43 8.36 45.05 -27.24
CA ASP A 43 9.39 45.21 -28.27
C ASP A 43 10.43 44.06 -28.29
N SER A 44 10.63 43.38 -27.17
CA SER A 44 11.52 42.22 -27.06
C SER A 44 10.92 40.92 -27.62
N ILE A 45 9.64 40.94 -28.01
CA ILE A 45 8.94 39.78 -28.54
C ILE A 45 9.13 39.73 -30.06
N SER A 46 9.88 38.74 -30.54
CA SER A 46 10.11 38.54 -31.98
C SER A 46 8.81 38.25 -32.71
N GLY A 47 8.65 38.79 -33.93
CA GLY A 47 7.51 38.50 -34.80
C GLY A 47 7.41 37.05 -35.29
N ARG A 48 8.47 36.24 -35.10
CA ARG A 48 8.44 34.78 -35.34
C ARG A 48 7.95 34.00 -34.12
N GLU A 49 7.82 34.64 -32.97
CA GLU A 49 7.32 34.02 -31.76
C GLU A 49 5.79 34.09 -31.73
N THR A 50 5.12 33.04 -31.24
CA THR A 50 3.67 33.09 -31.04
C THR A 50 3.33 34.23 -30.07
N TRP A 51 2.53 35.19 -30.54
CA TRP A 51 2.07 36.30 -29.72
C TRP A 51 1.19 35.79 -28.57
N ASP A 52 1.55 36.12 -27.32
CA ASP A 52 0.78 35.83 -26.12
C ASP A 52 0.97 36.97 -25.10
N LEU A 53 -0.11 37.68 -24.79
CA LEU A 53 -0.17 38.76 -23.79
C LEU A 53 0.38 38.33 -22.43
N ARG A 54 0.33 37.05 -22.07
CA ARG A 54 0.86 36.55 -20.79
C ARG A 54 2.37 36.63 -20.68
N LYS A 55 3.09 36.89 -21.78
CA LYS A 55 4.56 37.07 -21.80
C LYS A 55 4.98 38.46 -21.32
N THR A 56 4.10 39.44 -21.41
CA THR A 56 4.36 40.81 -20.93
C THR A 56 3.99 41.01 -19.46
N LEU A 57 3.21 40.09 -18.89
CA LEU A 57 2.79 40.14 -17.49
C LEU A 57 3.86 39.53 -16.57
N SER A 58 4.16 40.23 -15.47
CA SER A 58 5.01 39.69 -14.40
C SER A 58 4.27 38.61 -13.61
N LYS A 59 4.97 37.53 -13.26
CA LYS A 59 4.44 36.42 -12.46
C LYS A 59 5.13 36.40 -11.10
N PRO A 60 4.38 36.43 -9.98
CA PRO A 60 4.97 36.36 -8.65
C PRO A 60 5.60 34.99 -8.39
N ALA A 61 6.49 34.93 -7.40
CA ALA A 61 7.08 33.68 -6.96
C ALA A 61 6.00 32.73 -6.41
N VAL A 62 6.09 31.45 -6.75
CA VAL A 62 5.20 30.40 -6.26
C VAL A 62 6.02 29.47 -5.38
N LYS A 63 5.65 29.35 -4.10
CA LYS A 63 6.29 28.41 -3.17
C LYS A 63 6.04 26.97 -3.60
N ALA A 64 6.96 26.07 -3.24
CA ALA A 64 6.72 24.64 -3.37
C ALA A 64 5.49 24.24 -2.55
N ARG A 65 4.65 23.39 -3.11
CA ARG A 65 3.45 22.91 -2.43
C ARG A 65 3.18 21.46 -2.81
N VAL A 66 2.53 20.76 -1.89
CA VAL A 66 2.07 19.40 -2.07
C VAL A 66 0.57 19.43 -1.90
N GLU A 67 -0.14 18.99 -2.93
CA GLU A 67 -1.59 18.85 -2.91
C GLU A 67 -1.94 17.37 -2.77
N TYR A 68 -2.91 17.07 -1.93
CA TYR A 68 -3.44 15.74 -1.69
C TYR A 68 -4.88 15.72 -2.17
N ASP A 69 -5.18 14.85 -3.12
CA ASP A 69 -6.54 14.58 -3.56
C ASP A 69 -6.96 13.21 -3.01
N ILE A 70 -8.13 13.14 -2.36
CA ILE A 70 -8.70 11.90 -1.85
C ILE A 70 -9.74 11.44 -2.86
N GLY A 71 -9.43 10.35 -3.56
CA GLY A 71 -10.35 9.80 -4.55
C GLY A 71 -11.68 9.37 -3.94
N THR A 72 -12.76 9.61 -4.68
CA THR A 72 -14.10 9.09 -4.38
C THR A 72 -14.30 7.65 -4.90
N MET A 73 -13.40 7.18 -5.76
CA MET A 73 -13.44 5.84 -6.34
C MET A 73 -12.79 4.80 -5.44
N ALA A 74 -13.17 3.54 -5.63
CA ALA A 74 -12.51 2.40 -5.02
C ALA A 74 -11.00 2.39 -5.35
N LEU A 75 -10.21 1.89 -4.40
CA LEU A 75 -8.77 1.74 -4.59
C LEU A 75 -8.47 0.75 -5.71
N HIS A 76 -7.50 1.07 -6.56
CA HIS A 76 -7.04 0.14 -7.60
C HIS A 76 -6.45 -1.13 -6.94
N PRO A 77 -6.86 -2.36 -7.34
CA PRO A 77 -6.40 -3.61 -6.71
C PRO A 77 -4.88 -3.77 -6.66
N GLY A 78 -4.18 -3.30 -7.70
CA GLY A 78 -2.71 -3.31 -7.75
C GLY A 78 -2.02 -2.47 -6.67
N SER A 79 -2.75 -1.59 -5.98
CA SER A 79 -2.22 -0.77 -4.89
C SER A 79 -2.15 -1.52 -3.56
N ILE A 80 -2.91 -2.62 -3.39
CA ILE A 80 -3.02 -3.35 -2.12
C ILE A 80 -1.67 -3.94 -1.67
N GLY A 81 -0.94 -4.60 -2.58
CA GLY A 81 0.38 -5.16 -2.28
C GLY A 81 1.40 -4.10 -1.79
N PRO A 82 1.60 -3.00 -2.52
CA PRO A 82 2.41 -1.86 -2.06
C PRO A 82 2.03 -1.33 -0.68
N ILE A 83 0.73 -1.29 -0.35
CA ILE A 83 0.25 -0.81 0.94
C ILE A 83 0.70 -1.74 2.06
N PHE A 84 0.51 -3.06 1.92
CA PHE A 84 1.00 -4.01 2.92
C PHE A 84 2.51 -3.94 3.09
N ARG A 85 3.27 -3.81 2.00
CA ARG A 85 4.73 -3.63 2.08
C ARG A 85 5.12 -2.37 2.85
N SER A 86 4.41 -1.27 2.65
CA SER A 86 4.63 -0.03 3.40
C SER A 86 4.29 -0.16 4.88
N ILE A 87 3.23 -0.90 5.23
CA ILE A 87 2.87 -1.17 6.62
C ILE A 87 3.96 -1.99 7.32
N ILE A 88 4.43 -3.07 6.67
CA ILE A 88 5.48 -3.94 7.21
C ILE A 88 6.80 -3.17 7.37
N GLN A 89 7.20 -2.38 6.37
CA GLN A 89 8.39 -1.53 6.46
C GLN A 89 8.30 -0.57 7.64
N ARG A 90 7.16 0.09 7.83
CA ARG A 90 6.96 1.01 8.96
C ARG A 90 7.00 0.29 10.30
N ALA A 91 6.42 -0.89 10.40
CA ALA A 91 6.48 -1.69 11.62
C ALA A 91 7.93 -2.05 11.98
N PHE A 92 8.74 -2.41 10.98
CA PHE A 92 10.18 -2.63 11.15
C PHE A 92 10.91 -1.36 11.60
N ASP A 93 10.67 -0.22 10.94
CA ASP A 93 11.31 1.05 11.28
C ASP A 93 10.96 1.51 12.72
N LEU A 94 9.81 1.08 13.25
CA LEU A 94 9.36 1.32 14.61
C LEU A 94 9.86 0.27 15.62
N GLY A 95 10.65 -0.72 15.19
CA GLY A 95 11.19 -1.77 16.05
C GLY A 95 10.17 -2.84 16.46
N ALA A 96 9.00 -2.92 15.81
CA ALA A 96 7.97 -3.90 16.13
C ALA A 96 8.28 -5.32 15.61
N LEU A 97 9.33 -5.47 14.81
CA LEU A 97 9.78 -6.74 14.23
C LEU A 97 11.26 -6.98 14.60
N PRO A 98 11.58 -7.15 15.91
CA PRO A 98 12.96 -7.17 16.39
C PRO A 98 13.77 -8.37 15.89
N ASP A 99 13.10 -9.46 15.51
CA ASP A 99 13.74 -10.70 15.04
C ASP A 99 14.17 -10.64 13.57
N LEU A 100 13.79 -9.60 12.83
CA LEU A 100 14.17 -9.44 11.43
C LEU A 100 15.42 -8.57 11.31
N THR A 101 16.32 -8.97 10.41
CA THR A 101 17.36 -8.06 9.90
C THR A 101 16.81 -7.23 8.75
N GLY A 102 17.53 -6.15 8.37
CA GLY A 102 17.16 -5.36 7.18
C GLY A 102 17.21 -6.19 5.88
N GLU A 103 18.10 -7.19 5.81
CA GLU A 103 18.19 -8.11 4.67
C GLU A 103 16.99 -9.06 4.65
N ASP A 104 16.61 -9.62 5.80
CA ASP A 104 15.42 -10.47 5.93
C ASP A 104 14.16 -9.72 5.54
N LEU A 105 14.02 -8.47 5.98
CA LEU A 105 12.91 -7.61 5.59
C LEU A 105 12.86 -7.43 4.07
N ALA A 106 13.99 -7.07 3.44
CA ALA A 106 14.03 -6.84 2.00
C ALA A 106 13.64 -8.11 1.21
N ARG A 107 14.06 -9.29 1.67
CA ARG A 107 13.67 -10.57 1.08
C ARG A 107 12.18 -10.86 1.30
N LEU A 108 11.66 -10.65 2.51
CA LEU A 108 10.25 -10.84 2.85
C LEU A 108 9.35 -9.95 2.00
N LEU A 109 9.66 -8.66 1.88
CA LEU A 109 8.84 -7.70 1.14
C LEU A 109 8.71 -8.05 -0.34
N LYS A 110 9.70 -8.71 -0.96
CA LYS A 110 9.60 -9.18 -2.36
C LYS A 110 8.49 -10.23 -2.55
N GLY A 111 8.22 -11.05 -1.53
CA GLY A 111 7.20 -12.10 -1.57
C GLY A 111 5.79 -11.64 -1.12
N VAL A 112 5.69 -10.49 -0.44
CA VAL A 112 4.40 -10.01 0.08
C VAL A 112 3.49 -9.52 -1.05
N SER A 113 2.26 -10.04 -1.04
CA SER A 113 1.20 -9.67 -1.97
C SER A 113 -0.15 -9.56 -1.25
N ALA A 114 -1.18 -9.08 -1.96
CA ALA A 114 -2.55 -9.09 -1.45
C ALA A 114 -3.05 -10.51 -1.12
N HIS A 115 -2.49 -11.55 -1.76
CA HIS A 115 -2.86 -12.94 -1.51
C HIS A 115 -2.34 -13.44 -0.16
N SER A 116 -1.25 -12.86 0.35
CA SER A 116 -0.65 -13.23 1.64
C SER A 116 -1.64 -13.10 2.79
N THR A 117 -2.47 -12.05 2.81
CA THR A 117 -3.50 -11.84 3.84
C THR A 117 -4.53 -12.96 3.88
N ARG A 118 -4.92 -13.49 2.71
CA ARG A 118 -5.87 -14.60 2.62
C ARG A 118 -5.26 -15.91 3.13
N ILE A 119 -3.98 -16.17 2.82
CA ILE A 119 -3.27 -17.35 3.32
C ILE A 119 -3.10 -17.26 4.84
N GLY A 120 -2.70 -16.09 5.35
CA GLY A 120 -2.56 -15.85 6.79
C GLY A 120 -3.85 -16.07 7.55
N LEU A 121 -4.97 -15.47 7.10
CA LEU A 121 -6.27 -15.68 7.73
C LEU A 121 -6.69 -17.16 7.74
N ASN A 122 -6.42 -17.89 6.65
CA ASN A 122 -6.63 -19.34 6.65
C ASN A 122 -5.80 -20.06 7.73
N GLN A 123 -4.53 -19.70 7.87
CA GLN A 123 -3.65 -20.30 8.89
C GLN A 123 -4.13 -19.98 10.31
N ASP A 124 -4.56 -18.75 10.54
CA ASP A 124 -5.11 -18.31 11.84
C ASP A 124 -6.39 -19.08 12.21
N LEU A 125 -7.31 -19.27 11.24
CA LEU A 125 -8.53 -20.04 11.47
C LEU A 125 -8.25 -21.52 11.75
N PHE A 126 -7.26 -22.11 11.09
CA PHE A 126 -6.83 -23.48 11.40
C PHE A 126 -6.21 -23.56 12.80
N ALA A 127 -5.38 -22.59 13.17
CA ALA A 127 -4.74 -22.54 14.48
C ALA A 127 -5.77 -22.34 15.61
N SER A 128 -6.84 -21.59 15.37
CA SER A 128 -7.97 -21.43 16.31
C SER A 128 -8.86 -22.68 16.41
N GLY A 129 -8.64 -23.69 15.56
CA GLY A 129 -9.36 -24.96 15.59
C GLY A 129 -10.69 -24.96 14.83
N GLU A 130 -10.92 -23.99 13.94
CA GLU A 130 -12.11 -23.98 13.08
C GLU A 130 -12.16 -25.20 12.17
N ASP A 131 -13.38 -25.64 11.86
CA ASP A 131 -13.60 -26.75 10.95
C ASP A 131 -13.29 -26.36 9.49
N LEU A 132 -12.79 -27.31 8.72
CA LEU A 132 -12.44 -27.12 7.32
C LEU A 132 -13.62 -26.62 6.48
N ALA A 133 -14.85 -27.10 6.72
CA ALA A 133 -16.03 -26.63 5.98
C ALA A 133 -16.34 -25.16 6.31
N GLY A 134 -16.23 -24.77 7.59
CA GLY A 134 -16.38 -23.38 8.03
C GLY A 134 -15.33 -22.46 7.39
N ILE A 135 -14.07 -22.90 7.36
CA ILE A 135 -12.97 -22.15 6.71
C ILE A 135 -13.22 -22.02 5.20
N MET A 136 -13.66 -23.10 4.55
CA MET A 136 -13.98 -23.10 3.13
C MET A 136 -15.14 -22.15 2.81
N ASP A 137 -16.18 -22.09 3.64
CA ASP A 137 -17.28 -21.14 3.44
C ASP A 137 -16.83 -19.69 3.68
N ALA A 138 -16.18 -19.41 4.81
CA ALA A 138 -15.71 -18.07 5.18
C ALA A 138 -14.76 -17.49 4.13
N LEU A 139 -13.87 -18.32 3.59
CA LEU A 139 -12.92 -17.90 2.58
C LEU A 139 -13.42 -18.12 1.16
N ARG A 140 -14.56 -18.78 0.91
CA ARG A 140 -15.05 -19.12 -0.44
C ARG A 140 -14.12 -20.04 -1.23
N TRP A 141 -13.58 -21.07 -0.59
CA TRP A 141 -12.88 -22.14 -1.30
C TRP A 141 -13.82 -23.25 -1.74
N GLN A 142 -13.77 -23.59 -3.03
CA GLN A 142 -14.58 -24.67 -3.60
C GLN A 142 -13.98 -26.07 -3.37
N SER A 143 -12.69 -26.15 -3.07
CA SER A 143 -11.97 -27.42 -2.91
C SER A 143 -11.14 -27.42 -1.63
N PRO A 144 -11.10 -28.54 -0.89
CA PRO A 144 -10.31 -28.66 0.33
C PRO A 144 -8.79 -28.69 0.05
N ARG A 145 -8.38 -28.93 -1.21
CA ARG A 145 -6.97 -29.15 -1.57
C ARG A 145 -6.08 -27.96 -1.23
N MET A 146 -6.50 -26.75 -1.60
CA MET A 146 -5.72 -25.52 -1.38
C MET A 146 -5.64 -25.10 0.10
N PRO A 147 -6.74 -25.04 0.89
CA PRO A 147 -6.68 -24.79 2.33
C PRO A 147 -5.68 -25.70 3.04
N LEU A 148 -5.76 -27.01 2.76
CA LEU A 148 -4.91 -27.98 3.40
C LEU A 148 -3.45 -27.85 2.95
N ALA A 149 -3.20 -27.55 1.67
CA ALA A 149 -1.85 -27.35 1.17
C ALA A 149 -1.10 -26.22 1.89
N TYR A 150 -1.77 -25.11 2.20
CA TYR A 150 -1.17 -23.97 2.91
C TYR A 150 -0.95 -24.21 4.42
N ASN A 151 -1.56 -25.26 4.98
CA ASN A 151 -1.49 -25.60 6.40
C ASN A 151 -0.71 -26.89 6.68
N ARG A 152 -0.05 -27.52 5.70
CA ARG A 152 0.61 -28.82 5.92
C ARG A 152 1.59 -28.82 7.09
N ASN A 153 2.27 -27.70 7.34
CA ASN A 153 3.21 -27.57 8.45
C ASN A 153 2.50 -27.30 9.80
N LEU A 154 1.39 -26.55 9.79
CA LEU A 154 0.57 -26.25 10.98
C LEU A 154 -0.30 -27.45 11.40
N ALA A 155 -0.68 -28.30 10.45
CA ALA A 155 -1.56 -29.45 10.67
C ALA A 155 -0.95 -30.53 11.56
N ALA A 156 0.37 -30.56 11.74
CA ALA A 156 1.03 -31.50 12.64
C ALA A 156 0.71 -31.20 14.12
N GLU A 157 0.71 -29.93 14.50
CA GLU A 157 0.48 -29.48 15.90
C GLU A 157 -1.00 -29.22 16.16
N HIS A 158 -1.72 -28.63 15.20
CA HIS A 158 -3.12 -28.25 15.35
C HIS A 158 -4.10 -29.26 14.73
N GLY A 159 -3.63 -30.37 14.17
CA GLY A 159 -4.47 -31.44 13.65
C GLY A 159 -5.24 -32.18 14.73
N ALA A 160 -6.18 -33.05 14.34
CA ALA A 160 -7.00 -33.80 15.31
C ALA A 160 -6.15 -34.61 16.32
N ALA A 161 -5.06 -35.22 15.85
CA ALA A 161 -4.11 -35.94 16.69
C ALA A 161 -3.32 -35.00 17.62
N GLY A 162 -2.80 -33.88 17.11
CA GLY A 162 -2.10 -32.88 17.91
C GLY A 162 -2.97 -32.26 19.00
N ARG A 163 -4.23 -31.94 18.68
CA ARG A 163 -5.23 -31.46 19.65
C ARG A 163 -5.61 -32.51 20.69
N LEU A 164 -5.66 -33.79 20.30
CA LEU A 164 -5.87 -34.87 21.26
C LEU A 164 -4.68 -34.98 22.20
N LEU A 165 -3.45 -35.00 21.67
CA LEU A 165 -2.23 -35.04 22.48
C LEU A 165 -2.14 -33.86 23.44
N ALA A 166 -2.48 -32.64 23.00
CA ALA A 166 -2.50 -31.46 23.85
C ALA A 166 -3.54 -31.52 24.98
N LYS A 167 -4.61 -32.31 24.84
CA LYS A 167 -5.59 -32.57 25.92
C LYS A 167 -5.16 -33.68 26.88
N LEU A 168 -4.19 -34.49 26.46
CA LEU A 168 -3.67 -35.64 27.22
C LEU A 168 -2.37 -35.32 27.96
N ALA A 169 -1.70 -34.22 27.61
CA ALA A 169 -0.55 -33.64 28.31
C ALA A 169 -1.01 -32.76 29.49
#